data_AF-A0A1S3QDY8-F1
#
_entry.id   AF-A0A1S3QDY8-F1
#
_cell.length_a   1.000
_cell.length_b   1.000
_cell.length_c   1.000
_cell.angle_alpha   90.00
_cell.angle_beta   90.00
_cell.angle_gamma   90.00
#
_symmetry.space_group_name_H-M   'P 1'
#
loop_
_entity.id
_entity.type
_entity.pdbx_description
1 polymer ?
#
loop_
_entity_poly.entity_id
_entity_poly.type
_entity_poly.pdbx_seq_one_letter_code
_entity_poly.pdbx_strand_id
1 'polypeptide(L)'
;DLSNNQISEIAPDVFQGLRALNSLLLNANKIHCIRATAFQDLENLALLSLYDNKIQTLAKAHLHTPTHHLAQNPFVCDCNLKWLADYLRSNPIETSGARCASPRRLANKRIGQIKSKKFRCSAKEQYHIPGTEDTRLNNECNSKPVCPAKCRCEANVVDCSNLRLTKFPQHLPASTTELRLNNNDISVLEATGVFKTLSQLKKINLSNNKISEIEDGVFEGAGSVVELHLTANHLDSVRGTMFRGMGGLRMLMLRNNRISCIHNGSFTGLTSVRLLSLYDNQLHTIMPGAFDTLPNLSTL
;
A
#
# COMPACT_ATOMS: atom_id res chain seq x y z
N ASP A 1 18.10 0.44 -21.45
CA ASP A 1 19.25 0.16 -20.57
C ASP A 1 19.25 1.21 -19.47
N LEU A 2 19.26 0.79 -18.20
CA LEU A 2 19.28 1.64 -17.01
C LEU A 2 20.51 1.34 -16.12
N SER A 3 21.52 0.67 -16.68
CA SER A 3 22.74 0.33 -15.95
C SER A 3 23.60 1.55 -15.62
N ASN A 4 24.49 1.41 -14.63
CA ASN A 4 25.47 2.44 -14.23
C ASN A 4 24.81 3.75 -13.75
N ASN A 5 23.78 3.64 -12.93
CA ASN A 5 23.04 4.77 -12.38
C ASN A 5 23.04 4.72 -10.84
N GLN A 6 22.25 5.59 -10.21
CA GLN A 6 22.11 5.66 -8.75
C GLN A 6 20.74 5.17 -8.25
N ILE A 7 20.06 4.31 -9.01
CA ILE A 7 18.74 3.82 -8.67
C ILE A 7 18.82 3.02 -7.37
N SER A 8 18.05 3.40 -6.36
CA SER A 8 18.00 2.73 -5.05
C SER A 8 16.76 1.86 -4.87
N GLU A 9 15.64 2.23 -5.50
CA GLU A 9 14.34 1.58 -5.36
C GLU A 9 13.62 1.46 -6.70
N ILE A 10 12.93 0.35 -6.90
CA ILE A 10 12.05 0.13 -8.05
C ILE A 10 10.60 0.13 -7.53
N ALA A 11 9.87 1.18 -7.87
CA ALA A 11 8.47 1.36 -7.52
C ALA A 11 7.56 0.30 -8.19
N PRO A 12 6.37 0.03 -7.63
CA PRO A 12 5.34 -0.75 -8.31
C PRO A 12 5.04 -0.13 -9.69
N ASP A 13 4.79 -0.99 -10.67
CA ASP A 13 4.20 -0.62 -11.96
C ASP A 13 5.02 0.39 -12.80
N VAL A 14 6.29 0.66 -12.44
CA VAL A 14 7.16 1.58 -13.19
C VAL A 14 7.43 1.12 -14.62
N PHE A 15 7.29 -0.18 -14.88
CA PHE A 15 7.43 -0.80 -16.20
C PHE A 15 6.08 -1.27 -16.78
N GLN A 16 4.96 -0.76 -16.25
CA GLN A 16 3.62 -1.13 -16.69
C GLN A 16 3.45 -0.90 -18.20
N GLY A 17 2.81 -1.85 -18.88
CA GLY A 17 2.53 -1.78 -20.31
C GLY A 17 3.71 -2.08 -21.25
N LEU A 18 4.93 -2.29 -20.74
CA LEU A 18 6.12 -2.59 -21.55
C LEU A 18 6.19 -4.05 -22.05
N ARG A 19 5.12 -4.55 -22.64
CA ARG A 19 4.96 -5.96 -23.03
C ARG A 19 5.92 -6.42 -24.13
N ALA A 20 6.41 -5.49 -24.96
CA ALA A 20 7.37 -5.79 -26.04
C ALA A 20 8.84 -5.81 -25.57
N LEU A 21 9.11 -5.49 -24.30
CA LEU A 21 10.47 -5.34 -23.80
C LEU A 21 11.17 -6.70 -23.71
N ASN A 22 12.24 -6.87 -24.52
CA ASN A 22 13.02 -8.11 -24.56
C ASN A 22 14.19 -8.12 -23.56
N SER A 23 14.74 -6.96 -23.21
CA SER A 23 15.91 -6.88 -22.33
C SER A 23 15.85 -5.68 -21.39
N LEU A 24 16.08 -5.92 -20.11
CA LEU A 24 16.10 -4.91 -19.05
C LEU A 24 17.41 -5.01 -18.27
N LEU A 25 18.25 -3.99 -18.44
CA LEU A 25 19.56 -3.89 -17.80
C LEU A 25 19.50 -2.87 -16.67
N LEU A 26 19.70 -3.33 -15.43
CA LEU A 26 19.67 -2.55 -14.19
C LEU A 26 20.97 -2.72 -13.38
N ASN A 27 22.01 -3.24 -14.00
CA ASN A 27 23.28 -3.54 -13.32
C ASN A 27 24.05 -2.28 -12.90
N ALA A 28 24.94 -2.42 -11.91
CA ALA A 28 25.76 -1.33 -11.38
C ALA A 28 24.90 -0.14 -10.91
N ASN A 29 23.98 -0.41 -9.99
CA ASN A 29 23.11 0.56 -9.35
C ASN A 29 23.18 0.41 -7.81
N LYS A 30 22.28 1.07 -7.08
CA LYS A 30 22.17 0.97 -5.61
C LYS A 30 20.89 0.26 -5.18
N ILE A 31 20.32 -0.59 -6.04
CA ILE A 31 18.98 -1.16 -5.84
C ILE A 31 19.02 -2.08 -4.63
N HIS A 32 18.30 -1.70 -3.59
CA HIS A 32 18.09 -2.54 -2.41
C HIS A 32 16.63 -2.95 -2.27
N CYS A 33 15.71 -2.27 -2.96
CA CYS A 33 14.28 -2.58 -2.96
C CYS A 33 13.69 -2.78 -4.37
N ILE A 34 13.01 -3.91 -4.57
CA ILE A 34 12.20 -4.22 -5.76
C ILE A 34 10.83 -4.73 -5.30
N ARG A 35 9.75 -4.02 -5.67
CA ARG A 35 8.37 -4.41 -5.32
C ARG A 35 7.84 -5.52 -6.25
N ALA A 36 7.02 -6.41 -5.69
CA ALA A 36 6.58 -7.66 -6.35
C ALA A 36 5.93 -7.50 -7.73
N THR A 37 5.27 -6.38 -8.02
CA THR A 37 4.60 -6.13 -9.30
C THR A 37 5.45 -5.34 -10.29
N ALA A 38 6.66 -4.93 -9.92
CA ALA A 38 7.51 -4.08 -10.74
C ALA A 38 7.76 -4.66 -12.16
N PHE A 39 7.78 -5.99 -12.29
CA PHE A 39 8.04 -6.68 -13.57
C PHE A 39 6.83 -7.46 -14.11
N GLN A 40 5.62 -7.20 -13.60
CA GLN A 40 4.44 -8.03 -13.87
C GLN A 40 4.04 -8.07 -15.36
N ASP A 41 4.18 -6.95 -16.08
CA ASP A 41 3.77 -6.82 -17.48
C ASP A 41 4.89 -7.17 -18.49
N LEU A 42 6.06 -7.61 -18.02
CA LEU A 42 7.24 -7.88 -18.85
C LEU A 42 7.21 -9.31 -19.43
N GLU A 43 6.16 -9.61 -20.20
CA GLU A 43 5.86 -10.96 -20.70
C GLU A 43 6.90 -11.52 -21.66
N ASN A 44 7.52 -10.67 -22.50
CA ASN A 44 8.51 -11.08 -23.52
C ASN A 44 9.96 -10.89 -23.06
N LEU A 45 10.20 -10.68 -21.77
CA LEU A 45 11.53 -10.37 -21.27
C LEU A 45 12.42 -11.62 -21.32
N ALA A 46 13.46 -11.60 -22.15
CA ALA A 46 14.44 -12.67 -22.25
C ALA A 46 15.61 -12.48 -21.27
N LEU A 47 15.98 -11.23 -20.99
CA LEU A 47 17.15 -10.90 -20.17
C LEU A 47 16.79 -9.85 -19.09
N LEU A 48 17.04 -10.20 -17.83
CA LEU A 48 17.03 -9.28 -16.70
C LEU A 48 18.40 -9.26 -16.03
N SER A 49 19.05 -8.09 -15.99
CA SER A 49 20.34 -7.92 -15.31
C SER A 49 20.18 -7.06 -14.06
N LEU A 50 20.34 -7.65 -12.87
CA LEU A 50 20.37 -6.98 -11.57
C LEU A 50 21.75 -7.08 -10.90
N TYR A 51 22.78 -7.38 -11.71
CA TYR A 51 24.16 -7.55 -11.27
C TYR A 51 24.70 -6.29 -10.58
N ASP A 52 25.52 -6.45 -9.54
CA ASP A 52 26.16 -5.34 -8.83
C ASP A 52 25.16 -4.29 -8.31
N ASN A 53 24.40 -4.72 -7.32
CA ASN A 53 23.37 -3.93 -6.63
C ASN A 53 23.43 -4.22 -5.12
N LYS A 54 22.43 -3.80 -4.35
CA LYS A 54 22.35 -3.93 -2.89
C LYS A 54 21.19 -4.84 -2.44
N ILE A 55 20.78 -5.78 -3.29
CA ILE A 55 19.63 -6.66 -3.04
C ILE A 55 19.99 -7.74 -2.00
N GLN A 56 19.18 -7.85 -0.95
CA GLN A 56 19.39 -8.86 0.09
C GLN A 56 18.46 -10.08 -0.05
N THR A 57 17.30 -9.94 -0.69
CA THR A 57 16.30 -10.98 -0.93
C THR A 57 15.40 -10.55 -2.09
N LEU A 58 14.82 -11.52 -2.79
CA LEU A 58 13.95 -11.35 -3.96
C LEU A 58 12.62 -12.06 -3.69
N ALA A 59 11.52 -11.48 -4.18
CA ALA A 59 10.24 -12.20 -4.22
C ALA A 59 10.16 -13.11 -5.46
N LYS A 60 9.39 -14.21 -5.36
CA LYS A 60 9.19 -15.18 -6.44
C LYS A 60 8.64 -14.56 -7.72
N ALA A 61 7.79 -13.55 -7.60
CA ALA A 61 7.15 -12.85 -8.72
C ALA A 61 8.12 -12.12 -9.66
N HIS A 62 9.41 -12.01 -9.31
CA HIS A 62 10.39 -11.32 -10.14
C HIS A 62 11.11 -12.24 -11.15
N LEU A 63 10.95 -13.56 -11.06
CA LEU A 63 11.66 -14.53 -11.92
C LEU A 63 10.69 -15.23 -12.89
N HIS A 64 10.31 -14.50 -13.94
CA HIS A 64 9.56 -15.06 -15.08
C HIS A 64 10.43 -15.35 -16.30
N THR A 65 11.67 -14.84 -16.33
CA THR A 65 12.54 -14.89 -17.52
C THR A 65 13.58 -16.02 -17.44
N PRO A 66 14.14 -16.46 -18.57
CA PRO A 66 15.11 -17.55 -18.63
C PRO A 66 16.56 -17.14 -18.28
N THR A 67 16.89 -15.84 -18.13
CA THR A 67 18.25 -15.37 -17.81
C THR A 67 18.23 -14.20 -16.83
N HIS A 68 18.91 -14.36 -15.69
CA HIS A 68 18.88 -13.40 -14.58
C HIS A 68 20.27 -13.15 -14.01
N HIS A 69 20.96 -12.08 -14.37
CA HIS A 69 22.26 -11.80 -13.75
C HIS A 69 22.06 -11.24 -12.33
N LEU A 70 22.35 -12.04 -11.30
CA LEU A 70 22.08 -11.70 -9.89
C LEU A 70 23.34 -11.57 -9.03
N ALA A 71 24.52 -11.92 -9.54
CA ALA A 71 25.77 -11.86 -8.76
C ALA A 71 26.11 -10.43 -8.31
N GLN A 72 27.07 -10.32 -7.38
CA GLN A 72 27.43 -9.05 -6.72
C GLN A 72 26.23 -8.38 -6.02
N ASN A 73 25.46 -9.17 -5.28
CA ASN A 73 24.39 -8.69 -4.40
C ASN A 73 24.54 -9.32 -3.00
N PRO A 74 24.28 -8.56 -1.91
CA PRO A 74 24.46 -9.02 -0.53
C PRO A 74 23.31 -9.92 -0.04
N PHE A 75 23.08 -11.06 -0.70
CA PHE A 75 21.95 -11.94 -0.39
C PHE A 75 21.99 -12.51 1.04
N VAL A 76 20.87 -12.42 1.74
CA VAL A 76 20.59 -13.05 3.02
C VAL A 76 19.88 -14.38 2.77
N CYS A 77 20.61 -15.48 2.94
CA CYS A 77 20.16 -16.85 2.69
C CYS A 77 19.44 -17.46 3.91
N ASP A 78 18.36 -16.83 4.31
CA ASP A 78 17.44 -17.28 5.36
C ASP A 78 16.25 -18.05 4.77
N CYS A 79 15.19 -18.30 5.56
CA CYS A 79 14.01 -18.98 5.05
C CYS A 79 13.27 -18.20 3.93
N ASN A 80 13.41 -16.88 3.85
CA ASN A 80 12.74 -16.05 2.85
C ASN A 80 13.37 -16.21 1.46
N LEU A 81 14.68 -16.48 1.37
CA LEU A 81 15.36 -16.74 0.10
C LEU A 81 15.37 -18.23 -0.29
N LYS A 82 14.80 -19.12 0.54
CA LYS A 82 14.74 -20.57 0.29
C LYS A 82 14.18 -20.90 -1.10
N TRP A 83 13.12 -20.20 -1.51
CA TRP A 83 12.43 -20.45 -2.78
C TRP A 83 13.38 -20.25 -3.97
N LEU A 84 14.30 -19.28 -3.91
CA LEU A 84 15.25 -18.98 -4.98
C LEU A 84 16.23 -20.14 -5.16
N ALA A 85 16.73 -20.69 -4.06
CA ALA A 85 17.61 -21.85 -4.10
C ALA A 85 16.91 -23.10 -4.66
N ASP A 86 15.62 -23.28 -4.37
CA ASP A 86 14.82 -24.37 -4.95
C ASP A 86 14.59 -24.15 -6.45
N TYR A 87 14.26 -22.91 -6.85
CA TYR A 87 14.04 -22.54 -8.24
C TYR A 87 15.29 -22.73 -9.09
N LEU A 88 16.46 -22.24 -8.63
CA LEU A 88 17.74 -22.36 -9.35
C LEU A 88 18.27 -23.80 -9.45
N ARG A 89 17.81 -24.69 -8.57
CA ARG A 89 18.16 -26.11 -8.63
C ARG A 89 17.35 -26.84 -9.70
N SER A 90 16.07 -26.50 -9.82
CA SER A 90 15.18 -27.06 -10.84
C SER A 90 15.36 -26.40 -12.21
N ASN A 91 15.79 -25.13 -12.22
CA ASN A 91 16.01 -24.32 -13.41
C ASN A 91 17.44 -23.77 -13.35
N PRO A 92 18.43 -24.45 -13.93
CA PRO A 92 19.82 -23.98 -13.95
C PRO A 92 19.97 -22.80 -14.91
N ILE A 93 19.42 -21.66 -14.49
CA ILE A 93 19.48 -20.40 -15.20
C ILE A 93 20.82 -19.73 -14.90
N GLU A 94 21.41 -19.09 -15.92
CA GLU A 94 22.61 -18.29 -15.76
C GLU A 94 22.33 -17.14 -14.79
N THR A 95 22.90 -17.24 -13.60
CA THR A 95 22.76 -16.26 -12.52
C THR A 95 24.01 -15.44 -12.27
N SER A 96 25.01 -15.57 -13.15
CA SER A 96 26.36 -15.09 -12.93
C SER A 96 27.00 -15.66 -11.65
N GLY A 97 26.41 -16.74 -11.10
CA GLY A 97 26.88 -17.42 -9.89
C GLY A 97 26.55 -16.74 -8.56
N ALA A 98 25.33 -16.21 -8.40
CA ALA A 98 24.87 -15.56 -7.16
C ALA A 98 25.19 -16.35 -5.86
N ARG A 99 25.71 -15.64 -4.84
CA ARG A 99 26.20 -16.20 -3.58
C ARG A 99 25.54 -15.54 -2.39
N CYS A 100 25.47 -16.27 -1.27
CA CYS A 100 25.04 -15.71 0.00
C CYS A 100 26.12 -14.80 0.60
N ALA A 101 25.73 -13.63 1.10
CA ALA A 101 26.56 -12.81 1.98
C ALA A 101 26.34 -13.16 3.46
N SER A 102 25.10 -13.52 3.83
CA SER A 102 24.67 -13.84 5.19
C SER A 102 23.71 -15.04 5.16
N PRO A 103 23.51 -15.79 6.26
CA PRO A 103 24.29 -15.77 7.51
C PRO A 103 25.70 -16.33 7.31
N ARG A 104 26.62 -16.08 8.26
CA ARG A 104 28.05 -16.51 8.18
C ARG A 104 28.23 -17.98 7.79
N ARG A 105 27.38 -18.88 8.28
CA ARG A 105 27.37 -20.32 7.95
C ARG A 105 27.15 -20.65 6.46
N LEU A 106 26.50 -19.74 5.72
CA LEU A 106 26.22 -19.87 4.29
C LEU A 106 27.00 -18.87 3.44
N ALA A 107 27.73 -17.93 4.04
CA ALA A 107 28.49 -16.92 3.33
C ALA A 107 29.39 -17.53 2.24
N ASN A 108 29.46 -16.86 1.10
CA ASN A 108 30.19 -17.25 -0.11
C ASN A 108 29.73 -18.53 -0.82
N LYS A 109 28.70 -19.24 -0.31
CA LYS A 109 28.13 -20.41 -1.01
C LYS A 109 27.19 -19.97 -2.13
N ARG A 110 27.25 -20.66 -3.27
CA ARG A 110 26.34 -20.43 -4.41
C ARG A 110 24.92 -20.82 -4.02
N ILE A 111 23.95 -19.93 -4.24
CA ILE A 111 22.57 -20.10 -3.75
C ILE A 111 21.94 -21.40 -4.26
N GLY A 112 22.05 -21.69 -5.57
CA GLY A 112 21.48 -22.91 -6.18
C GLY A 112 22.10 -24.24 -5.69
N GLN A 113 23.29 -24.21 -5.09
CA GLN A 113 23.99 -25.40 -4.59
C GLN A 113 23.67 -25.72 -3.11
N ILE A 114 22.97 -24.82 -2.40
CA ILE A 114 22.63 -25.01 -1.00
C ILE A 114 21.33 -25.80 -0.91
N LYS A 115 21.33 -26.88 -0.12
CA LYS A 115 20.10 -27.67 0.15
C LYS A 115 19.09 -26.83 0.92
N SER A 116 17.82 -26.87 0.52
CA SER A 116 16.72 -26.04 1.06
C SER A 116 16.60 -26.10 2.59
N LYS A 117 16.84 -27.27 3.19
CA LYS A 117 16.82 -27.47 4.66
C LYS A 117 17.83 -26.63 5.45
N LYS A 118 18.81 -26.03 4.77
CA LYS A 118 19.81 -25.13 5.34
C LYS A 118 19.34 -23.68 5.35
N PHE A 119 18.28 -23.31 4.64
CA PHE A 119 17.67 -21.99 4.72
C PHE A 119 16.70 -21.97 5.90
N ARG A 120 17.02 -21.20 6.94
CA ARG A 120 16.28 -21.15 8.21
C ARG A 120 16.18 -19.70 8.66
N CYS A 121 15.03 -19.31 9.19
CA CYS A 121 14.89 -18.05 9.90
C CYS A 121 15.04 -18.34 11.40
N SER A 122 15.99 -17.69 12.05
CA SER A 122 16.17 -17.77 13.50
C SER A 122 16.29 -16.37 14.08
N ALA A 123 15.54 -16.09 15.16
CA ALA A 123 15.68 -14.84 15.91
C ALA A 123 17.05 -14.72 16.61
N LYS A 124 17.81 -15.82 16.73
CA LYS A 124 19.16 -15.85 17.32
C LYS A 124 20.29 -15.65 16.31
N GLU A 125 20.04 -15.74 15.00
CA GLU A 125 21.07 -15.52 13.99
C GLU A 125 21.23 -14.01 13.75
N GLN A 126 22.35 -13.42 14.21
CA GLN A 126 22.74 -12.06 13.85
C GLN A 126 23.06 -12.01 12.35
N TYR A 127 22.18 -11.42 11.56
CA TYR A 127 22.39 -11.15 10.13
C TYR A 127 23.38 -9.97 9.97
N HIS A 128 24.63 -10.16 10.37
CA HIS A 128 25.68 -9.15 10.24
C HIS A 128 26.31 -9.24 8.85
N ILE A 129 26.18 -8.18 8.06
CA ILE A 129 26.82 -8.03 6.75
C ILE A 129 28.00 -7.05 6.92
N PRO A 130 29.25 -7.45 6.61
CA PRO A 130 30.38 -6.54 6.66
C PRO A 130 30.21 -5.38 5.67
N GLY A 131 30.31 -4.12 6.13
CA GLY A 131 30.28 -2.93 5.28
C GLY A 131 28.91 -2.26 5.09
N THR A 132 27.87 -2.67 5.82
CA THR A 132 26.57 -1.97 5.86
C THR A 132 26.16 -1.77 7.32
N GLU A 133 25.92 -0.54 7.76
CA GLU A 133 25.45 -0.22 9.13
C GLU A 133 24.00 -0.69 9.39
N ASP A 134 23.31 -1.17 8.36
CA ASP A 134 21.86 -1.29 8.38
C ASP A 134 21.40 -2.75 8.32
N THR A 135 20.96 -3.26 9.47
CA THR A 135 20.58 -4.67 9.69
C THR A 135 19.16 -5.01 9.21
N ARG A 136 18.45 -4.08 8.54
CA ARG A 136 17.01 -4.22 8.23
C ARG A 136 16.54 -3.67 6.88
N LEU A 137 17.44 -3.26 5.97
CA LEU A 137 17.06 -2.62 4.70
C LEU A 137 16.05 -3.41 3.84
N ASN A 138 16.00 -4.74 3.94
CA ASN A 138 15.06 -5.54 3.15
C ASN A 138 13.82 -6.02 3.90
N ASN A 139 13.74 -5.78 5.21
CA ASN A 139 12.46 -5.89 5.91
C ASN A 139 11.52 -4.73 5.53
N GLU A 140 12.00 -3.60 5.00
CA GLU A 140 11.12 -2.51 4.53
C GLU A 140 10.63 -2.70 3.09
N CYS A 141 11.41 -3.38 2.24
CA CYS A 141 11.00 -3.66 0.87
C CYS A 141 10.11 -4.91 0.71
N ASN A 142 10.46 -5.99 1.42
CA ASN A 142 9.72 -7.26 1.42
C ASN A 142 8.82 -7.43 2.64
N SER A 143 8.80 -6.51 3.61
CA SER A 143 7.54 -6.35 4.34
C SER A 143 6.55 -5.81 3.32
N LYS A 144 5.52 -6.61 3.06
CA LYS A 144 4.21 -5.99 3.05
C LYS A 144 4.17 -5.15 4.34
N PRO A 145 3.97 -3.82 4.31
CA PRO A 145 3.34 -3.22 5.46
C PRO A 145 1.95 -3.87 5.51
N VAL A 146 1.86 -5.03 6.17
CA VAL A 146 0.59 -5.65 6.56
C VAL A 146 -0.11 -4.71 7.54
N CYS A 147 0.62 -3.75 8.09
CA CYS A 147 0.08 -2.60 8.78
C CYS A 147 0.94 -1.36 8.54
N PRO A 148 0.36 -0.16 8.38
CA PRO A 148 1.11 1.08 8.40
C PRO A 148 1.92 1.22 9.69
N ALA A 149 3.07 1.92 9.62
CA ALA A 149 3.89 2.20 10.79
C ALA A 149 3.05 2.90 11.87
N LYS A 150 3.16 2.42 13.12
CA LYS A 150 2.38 2.84 14.32
C LYS A 150 0.94 2.33 14.41
N CYS A 151 0.36 1.82 13.33
CA CYS A 151 -0.99 1.24 13.38
C CYS A 151 -0.96 -0.22 13.87
N ARG A 152 -2.10 -0.69 14.38
CA ARG A 152 -2.33 -2.08 14.77
C ARG A 152 -3.29 -2.72 13.77
N CYS A 153 -2.90 -3.85 13.19
CA CYS A 153 -3.72 -4.57 12.23
C CYS A 153 -4.07 -5.94 12.78
N GLU A 154 -5.36 -6.22 12.87
CA GLU A 154 -5.91 -7.47 13.39
C GLU A 154 -6.97 -7.99 12.43
N ALA A 155 -6.76 -9.19 11.90
CA ALA A 155 -7.53 -9.73 10.79
C ALA A 155 -7.59 -8.74 9.59
N ASN A 156 -8.76 -8.16 9.33
CA ASN A 156 -8.99 -7.19 8.25
C ASN A 156 -9.28 -5.77 8.78
N VAL A 157 -9.04 -5.52 10.07
CA VAL A 157 -9.21 -4.22 10.70
C VAL A 157 -7.85 -3.54 10.81
N VAL A 158 -7.74 -2.33 10.27
CA VAL A 158 -6.58 -1.45 10.46
C VAL A 158 -6.96 -0.39 11.49
N ASP A 159 -6.33 -0.45 12.65
CA ASP A 159 -6.51 0.50 13.74
C ASP A 159 -5.33 1.47 13.85
N CYS A 160 -5.58 2.70 13.43
CA CYS A 160 -4.66 3.84 13.48
C CYS A 160 -5.16 4.92 14.44
N SER A 161 -6.03 4.58 15.40
CA SER A 161 -6.63 5.54 16.32
C SER A 161 -5.66 6.04 17.40
N ASN A 162 -5.84 7.29 17.86
CA ASN A 162 -5.06 7.88 18.97
C ASN A 162 -3.54 7.97 18.72
N LEU A 163 -3.13 8.15 17.46
CA LEU A 163 -1.72 8.18 17.06
C LEU A 163 -1.21 9.60 16.74
N ARG A 164 -2.04 10.63 16.95
CA ARG A 164 -1.75 12.04 16.59
C ARG A 164 -1.37 12.18 15.12
N LEU A 165 -2.04 11.43 14.26
CA LEU A 165 -1.83 11.50 12.82
C LEU A 165 -2.36 12.84 12.30
N THR A 166 -1.56 13.56 11.54
CA THR A 166 -1.96 14.80 10.87
C THR A 166 -2.35 14.58 9.41
N LYS A 167 -2.02 13.40 8.87
CA LYS A 167 -2.31 12.99 7.48
C LYS A 167 -2.91 11.59 7.46
N PHE A 168 -3.64 11.30 6.39
CA PHE A 168 -4.15 9.95 6.12
C PHE A 168 -2.98 8.96 5.90
N PRO A 169 -2.98 7.77 6.51
CA PRO A 169 -1.88 6.82 6.37
C PRO A 169 -1.79 6.26 4.95
N GLN A 170 -0.57 6.15 4.43
CA GLN A 170 -0.31 5.49 3.16
C GLN A 170 -0.05 3.99 3.38
N HIS A 171 -0.15 3.20 2.31
CA HIS A 171 0.17 1.76 2.28
C HIS A 171 -0.72 0.88 3.18
N LEU A 172 -2.04 1.03 3.05
CA LEU A 172 -3.01 0.17 3.70
C LEU A 172 -3.10 -1.22 3.02
N PRO A 173 -3.32 -2.32 3.76
CA PRO A 173 -3.55 -3.64 3.18
C PRO A 173 -4.80 -3.71 2.31
N ALA A 174 -4.71 -4.30 1.12
CA ALA A 174 -5.85 -4.47 0.21
C ALA A 174 -7.01 -5.32 0.79
N SER A 175 -6.72 -6.17 1.79
CA SER A 175 -7.73 -6.97 2.50
C SER A 175 -8.49 -6.20 3.58
N THR A 176 -8.18 -4.92 3.79
CA THR A 176 -8.80 -4.12 4.85
C THR A 176 -10.30 -3.98 4.62
N THR A 177 -11.10 -4.37 5.61
CA THR A 177 -12.57 -4.22 5.63
C THR A 177 -13.02 -3.05 6.50
N GLU A 178 -12.24 -2.72 7.53
CA GLU A 178 -12.53 -1.61 8.45
C GLU A 178 -11.26 -0.81 8.73
N LEU A 179 -11.35 0.51 8.56
CA LEU A 179 -10.26 1.45 8.84
C LEU A 179 -10.67 2.40 9.97
N ARG A 180 -9.93 2.36 11.09
CA ARG A 180 -10.14 3.23 12.25
C ARG A 180 -9.05 4.28 12.31
N LEU A 181 -9.45 5.53 12.10
CA LEU A 181 -8.60 6.73 12.15
C LEU A 181 -9.11 7.75 13.16
N ASN A 182 -9.98 7.34 14.08
CA ASN A 182 -10.57 8.23 15.06
C ASN A 182 -9.56 8.75 16.09
N ASN A 183 -9.87 9.88 16.71
CA ASN A 183 -9.04 10.53 17.74
C ASN A 183 -7.62 10.85 17.23
N ASN A 184 -7.54 11.52 16.08
CA ASN A 184 -6.28 11.98 15.49
C ASN A 184 -6.38 13.49 15.20
N ASP A 185 -5.35 14.05 14.55
CA ASP A 185 -5.22 15.48 14.26
C ASP A 185 -5.34 15.77 12.75
N ILE A 186 -6.06 14.92 12.00
CA ILE A 186 -6.19 15.06 10.54
C ILE A 186 -7.08 16.27 10.24
N SER A 187 -6.57 17.23 9.46
CA SER A 187 -7.29 18.46 9.10
C SER A 187 -7.82 18.49 7.67
N VAL A 188 -7.12 17.81 6.74
CA VAL A 188 -7.47 17.77 5.32
C VAL A 188 -7.40 16.32 4.84
N LEU A 189 -8.40 15.90 4.07
CA LEU A 189 -8.33 14.65 3.32
C LEU A 189 -7.90 14.95 1.87
N GLU A 190 -6.70 14.51 1.52
CA GLU A 190 -6.07 14.72 0.20
C GLU A 190 -6.43 13.60 -0.79
N ALA A 191 -6.62 13.93 -2.07
CA ALA A 191 -6.98 13.00 -3.15
C ALA A 191 -5.79 12.14 -3.61
N THR A 192 -5.32 11.26 -2.72
CA THR A 192 -4.16 10.38 -2.95
C THR A 192 -4.47 9.12 -3.79
N GLY A 193 -5.75 8.82 -4.03
CA GLY A 193 -6.17 7.62 -4.77
C GLY A 193 -6.06 6.30 -3.99
N VAL A 194 -5.80 6.35 -2.67
CA VAL A 194 -5.62 5.15 -1.82
C VAL A 194 -6.81 4.20 -1.87
N PHE A 195 -8.04 4.70 -1.99
CA PHE A 195 -9.24 3.85 -1.99
C PHE A 195 -9.41 3.00 -3.25
N LYS A 196 -8.70 3.31 -4.36
CA LYS A 196 -8.74 2.49 -5.59
C LYS A 196 -8.24 1.06 -5.36
N THR A 197 -7.36 0.85 -4.39
CA THR A 197 -6.79 -0.46 -4.07
C THR A 197 -7.55 -1.21 -2.96
N LEU A 198 -8.45 -0.53 -2.24
CA LEU A 198 -9.15 -1.05 -1.06
C LEU A 198 -10.55 -1.58 -1.38
N SER A 199 -10.64 -2.52 -2.32
CA SER A 199 -11.91 -3.05 -2.85
C SER A 199 -12.79 -3.78 -1.82
N GLN A 200 -12.22 -4.19 -0.68
CA GLN A 200 -12.94 -4.87 0.41
C GLN A 200 -13.37 -3.92 1.53
N LEU A 201 -12.99 -2.64 1.47
CA LEU A 201 -13.25 -1.69 2.55
C LEU A 201 -14.75 -1.39 2.66
N LYS A 202 -15.30 -1.63 3.84
CA LYS A 202 -16.73 -1.42 4.17
C LYS A 202 -16.95 -0.26 5.12
N LYS A 203 -16.01 -0.01 6.03
CA LYS A 203 -16.19 0.98 7.09
C LYS A 203 -14.96 1.87 7.24
N ILE A 204 -15.20 3.18 7.28
CA ILE A 204 -14.19 4.20 7.55
C ILE A 204 -14.63 5.01 8.76
N ASN A 205 -13.81 5.03 9.80
CA ASN A 205 -14.05 5.86 10.98
C ASN A 205 -13.01 6.97 11.09
N LEU A 206 -13.43 8.21 10.82
CA LEU A 206 -12.65 9.44 10.93
C LEU A 206 -13.16 10.36 12.05
N SER A 207 -13.93 9.81 13.00
CA SER A 207 -14.54 10.61 14.07
C SER A 207 -13.50 11.23 15.00
N ASN A 208 -13.81 12.38 15.61
CA ASN A 208 -12.90 13.10 16.52
C ASN A 208 -11.55 13.38 15.85
N ASN A 209 -11.59 14.03 14.70
CA ASN A 209 -10.41 14.61 14.04
C ASN A 209 -10.60 16.13 13.93
N LYS A 210 -9.77 16.80 13.14
CA LYS A 210 -9.83 18.24 12.88
C LYS A 210 -10.26 18.54 11.44
N ILE A 211 -10.97 17.61 10.79
CA ILE A 211 -11.21 17.67 9.35
C ILE A 211 -12.10 18.87 9.04
N SER A 212 -11.54 19.86 8.36
CA SER A 212 -12.25 21.04 7.85
C SER A 212 -12.46 20.96 6.34
N GLU A 213 -11.64 20.19 5.64
CA GLU A 213 -11.68 20.09 4.18
C GLU A 213 -11.53 18.64 3.70
N ILE A 214 -12.33 18.29 2.69
CA ILE A 214 -12.26 17.05 1.94
C ILE A 214 -12.11 17.45 0.48
N GLU A 215 -10.96 17.11 -0.12
CA GLU A 215 -10.70 17.39 -1.53
C GLU A 215 -11.65 16.61 -2.45
N ASP A 216 -11.88 17.14 -3.65
CA ASP A 216 -12.73 16.48 -4.63
C ASP A 216 -12.05 15.19 -5.13
N GLY A 217 -12.78 14.09 -5.15
CA GLY A 217 -12.25 12.79 -5.60
C GLY A 217 -11.40 12.03 -4.58
N VAL A 218 -11.33 12.48 -3.33
CA VAL A 218 -10.68 11.73 -2.24
C VAL A 218 -11.17 10.29 -2.17
N PHE A 219 -12.48 10.08 -2.25
CA PHE A 219 -13.10 8.75 -2.16
C PHE A 219 -13.32 8.08 -3.54
N GLU A 220 -12.60 8.52 -4.58
CA GLU A 220 -12.67 7.85 -5.88
C GLU A 220 -12.18 6.40 -5.76
N GLY A 221 -13.01 5.45 -6.24
CA GLY A 221 -12.77 4.01 -6.09
C GLY A 221 -13.32 3.41 -4.79
N ALA A 222 -13.83 4.20 -3.84
CA ALA A 222 -14.39 3.74 -2.56
C ALA A 222 -15.83 3.17 -2.69
N GLY A 223 -16.19 2.56 -3.82
CA GLY A 223 -17.54 2.08 -4.08
C GLY A 223 -18.00 0.93 -3.18
N SER A 224 -17.06 0.24 -2.53
CA SER A 224 -17.33 -0.83 -1.59
C SER A 224 -17.75 -0.35 -0.20
N VAL A 225 -17.49 0.93 0.13
CA VAL A 225 -17.69 1.50 1.47
C VAL A 225 -19.18 1.68 1.74
N VAL A 226 -19.60 1.22 2.92
CA VAL A 226 -20.99 1.19 3.38
C VAL A 226 -21.22 2.21 4.50
N GLU A 227 -20.21 2.42 5.36
CA GLU A 227 -20.29 3.28 6.54
C GLU A 227 -19.13 4.27 6.55
N LEU A 228 -19.47 5.57 6.61
CA LEU A 228 -18.50 6.65 6.79
C LEU A 228 -18.88 7.46 8.04
N HIS A 229 -17.96 7.47 9.01
CA HIS A 229 -18.10 8.28 10.22
C HIS A 229 -17.19 9.51 10.16
N LEU A 230 -17.80 10.69 10.14
CA LEU A 230 -17.15 12.00 10.21
C LEU A 230 -17.62 12.79 11.44
N THR A 231 -18.16 12.12 12.45
CA THR A 231 -18.66 12.72 13.68
C THR A 231 -17.58 13.51 14.42
N ALA A 232 -17.92 14.64 15.03
CA ALA A 232 -16.98 15.45 15.82
C ALA A 232 -15.75 15.87 14.99
N ASN A 233 -15.99 16.63 13.92
CA ASN A 233 -14.97 17.22 13.06
C ASN A 233 -15.24 18.74 12.90
N HIS A 234 -14.68 19.35 11.87
CA HIS A 234 -14.64 20.80 11.65
C HIS A 234 -15.23 21.18 10.28
N LEU A 235 -16.11 20.35 9.72
CA LEU A 235 -16.73 20.62 8.43
C LEU A 235 -17.75 21.75 8.55
N ASP A 236 -17.56 22.82 7.76
CA ASP A 236 -18.44 23.99 7.75
C ASP A 236 -19.51 23.90 6.64
N SER A 237 -19.29 23.06 5.63
CA SER A 237 -20.24 22.82 4.54
C SER A 237 -20.08 21.42 3.95
N VAL A 238 -21.07 20.99 3.17
CA VAL A 238 -21.05 19.72 2.43
C VAL A 238 -21.29 20.00 0.95
N ARG A 239 -20.36 19.55 0.10
CA ARG A 239 -20.44 19.65 -1.36
C ARG A 239 -20.58 18.24 -1.95
N GLY A 240 -21.43 18.06 -2.95
CA GLY A 240 -21.65 16.73 -3.57
C GLY A 240 -20.38 16.09 -4.14
N THR A 241 -19.40 16.91 -4.57
CA THR A 241 -18.11 16.43 -5.09
C THR A 241 -17.22 15.78 -4.02
N MET A 242 -17.38 16.13 -2.74
CA MET A 242 -16.59 15.56 -1.63
C MET A 242 -16.76 14.05 -1.51
N PHE A 243 -17.94 13.53 -1.86
CA PHE A 243 -18.30 12.12 -1.68
C PHE A 243 -18.36 11.32 -2.98
N ARG A 244 -17.88 11.91 -4.08
CA ARG A 244 -17.84 11.25 -5.38
C ARG A 244 -17.03 9.95 -5.29
N GLY A 245 -17.60 8.87 -5.81
CA GLY A 245 -17.00 7.53 -5.78
C GLY A 245 -17.58 6.60 -4.70
N MET A 246 -18.35 7.13 -3.74
CA MET A 246 -18.99 6.33 -2.68
C MET A 246 -20.42 5.88 -3.01
N GLY A 247 -20.63 5.31 -4.20
CA GLY A 247 -21.98 4.89 -4.65
C GLY A 247 -22.64 3.82 -3.77
N GLY A 248 -21.86 3.06 -3.00
CA GLY A 248 -22.34 2.03 -2.07
C GLY A 248 -22.64 2.52 -0.65
N LEU A 249 -22.45 3.81 -0.35
CA LEU A 249 -22.60 4.34 1.01
C LEU A 249 -24.04 4.24 1.49
N ARG A 250 -24.25 3.63 2.67
CA ARG A 250 -25.58 3.48 3.29
C ARG A 250 -25.74 4.32 4.55
N MET A 251 -24.65 4.59 5.25
CA MET A 251 -24.64 5.32 6.51
C MET A 251 -23.59 6.43 6.47
N LEU A 252 -24.03 7.67 6.67
CA LEU A 252 -23.18 8.86 6.73
C LEU A 252 -23.40 9.61 8.05
N MET A 253 -22.39 9.60 8.93
CA MET A 253 -22.44 10.32 10.20
C MET A 253 -21.72 11.66 10.09
N LEU A 254 -22.45 12.77 10.16
CA LEU A 254 -21.92 14.15 10.12
C LEU A 254 -22.24 14.94 11.40
N ARG A 255 -22.71 14.26 12.45
CA ARG A 255 -23.03 14.88 13.75
C ARG A 255 -21.84 15.65 14.33
N ASN A 256 -22.09 16.74 15.03
CA ASN A 256 -21.08 17.48 15.79
C ASN A 256 -20.00 18.03 14.86
N ASN A 257 -20.45 18.66 13.79
CA ASN A 257 -19.62 19.47 12.89
C ASN A 257 -20.11 20.93 12.98
N ARG A 258 -19.71 21.77 12.03
CA ARG A 258 -20.08 23.20 11.98
C ARG A 258 -20.88 23.52 10.72
N ILE A 259 -21.59 22.54 10.19
CA ILE A 259 -22.34 22.71 8.94
C ILE A 259 -23.45 23.72 9.17
N SER A 260 -23.43 24.83 8.42
CA SER A 260 -24.39 25.92 8.57
C SER A 260 -25.54 25.90 7.54
N CYS A 261 -25.26 25.36 6.36
CA CYS A 261 -26.19 25.33 5.23
C CYS A 261 -26.15 23.98 4.50
N ILE A 262 -27.30 23.54 3.99
CA ILE A 262 -27.42 22.37 3.09
C ILE A 262 -28.02 22.83 1.76
N HIS A 263 -27.32 22.54 0.67
CA HIS A 263 -27.72 22.89 -0.68
C HIS A 263 -28.35 21.71 -1.42
N ASN A 264 -29.13 21.98 -2.48
CA ASN A 264 -29.76 20.96 -3.36
C ASN A 264 -28.78 19.96 -4.00
N GLY A 265 -27.49 20.29 -4.07
CA GLY A 265 -26.42 19.42 -4.55
C GLY A 265 -25.46 18.91 -3.47
N SER A 266 -25.73 19.15 -2.17
CA SER A 266 -24.80 18.78 -1.10
C SER A 266 -24.55 17.27 -1.02
N PHE A 267 -25.55 16.45 -1.36
CA PHE A 267 -25.47 14.99 -1.27
C PHE A 267 -25.59 14.29 -2.63
N THR A 268 -25.24 14.98 -3.72
CA THR A 268 -25.27 14.38 -5.07
C THR A 268 -24.38 13.14 -5.16
N GLY A 269 -24.90 12.07 -5.77
CA GLY A 269 -24.17 10.81 -5.94
C GLY A 269 -24.30 9.82 -4.79
N LEU A 270 -24.92 10.21 -3.67
CA LEU A 270 -25.15 9.35 -2.50
C LEU A 270 -26.48 8.59 -2.57
N THR A 271 -26.77 7.97 -3.72
CA THR A 271 -28.08 7.36 -4.01
C THR A 271 -28.45 6.19 -3.10
N SER A 272 -27.48 5.56 -2.45
CA SER A 272 -27.65 4.38 -1.59
C SER A 272 -27.82 4.71 -0.10
N VAL A 273 -27.67 5.98 0.29
CA VAL A 273 -27.70 6.37 1.70
C VAL A 273 -29.11 6.17 2.27
N ARG A 274 -29.17 5.48 3.41
CA ARG A 274 -30.39 5.20 4.17
C ARG A 274 -30.43 5.94 5.49
N LEU A 275 -29.27 6.14 6.10
CA LEU A 275 -29.11 6.84 7.35
C LEU A 275 -28.13 8.01 7.15
N LEU A 276 -28.64 9.22 7.30
CA LEU A 276 -27.86 10.45 7.37
C LEU A 276 -28.01 11.00 8.79
N SER A 277 -26.92 11.46 9.41
CA SER A 277 -26.99 12.06 10.75
C SER A 277 -26.35 13.44 10.74
N LEU A 278 -27.15 14.46 11.05
CA LEU A 278 -26.76 15.87 11.00
C LEU A 278 -26.98 16.63 12.32
N TYR A 279 -27.40 15.95 13.39
CA TYR A 279 -27.63 16.60 14.68
C TYR A 279 -26.35 17.21 15.29
N ASP A 280 -26.50 18.16 16.21
CA ASP A 280 -25.40 18.96 16.76
C ASP A 280 -24.54 19.64 15.68
N ASN A 281 -25.15 20.19 14.64
CA ASN A 281 -24.52 21.12 13.69
C ASN A 281 -25.01 22.55 13.94
N GLN A 282 -24.59 23.50 13.10
CA GLN A 282 -24.95 24.91 13.18
C GLN A 282 -25.95 25.29 12.07
N LEU A 283 -26.83 24.35 11.71
CA LEU A 283 -27.73 24.49 10.57
C LEU A 283 -28.74 25.61 10.79
N HIS A 284 -28.67 26.63 9.95
CA HIS A 284 -29.64 27.73 9.90
C HIS A 284 -30.42 27.76 8.58
N THR A 285 -29.94 27.07 7.54
CA THR A 285 -30.60 27.08 6.22
C THR A 285 -30.52 25.71 5.55
N ILE A 286 -31.67 25.23 5.07
CA ILE A 286 -31.78 24.04 4.22
C ILE A 286 -32.52 24.48 2.95
N MET A 287 -31.86 24.37 1.79
CA MET A 287 -32.47 24.78 0.54
C MET A 287 -33.54 23.78 0.08
N PRO A 288 -34.58 24.22 -0.65
CA PRO A 288 -35.53 23.31 -1.29
C PRO A 288 -34.79 22.30 -2.17
N GLY A 289 -35.17 21.02 -2.06
CA GLY A 289 -34.54 19.92 -2.78
C GLY A 289 -33.17 19.47 -2.24
N ALA A 290 -32.74 19.96 -1.06
CA ALA A 290 -31.50 19.55 -0.37
C ALA A 290 -31.29 18.04 -0.26
N PHE A 291 -32.37 17.26 -0.21
CA PHE A 291 -32.33 15.81 -0.01
C PHE A 291 -32.87 15.02 -1.22
N ASP A 292 -33.21 15.67 -2.34
CA ASP A 292 -33.80 15.00 -3.52
C ASP A 292 -32.85 13.98 -4.14
N THR A 293 -31.54 14.16 -3.93
CA THR A 293 -30.49 13.25 -4.40
C THR A 293 -30.32 12.00 -3.52
N LEU A 294 -31.13 11.85 -2.47
CA LEU A 294 -31.09 10.74 -1.50
C LEU A 294 -32.40 9.91 -1.54
N PRO A 295 -32.73 9.24 -2.66
CA PRO A 295 -34.03 8.58 -2.85
C PRO A 295 -34.29 7.42 -1.88
N ASN A 296 -33.24 6.87 -1.26
CA ASN A 296 -33.33 5.73 -0.33
C ASN A 296 -33.22 6.13 1.14
N LEU A 297 -33.25 7.43 1.46
CA LEU A 297 -33.11 7.92 2.82
C LEU A 297 -34.31 7.51 3.67
N SER A 298 -34.04 6.77 4.75
CA SER A 298 -35.06 6.30 5.70
C SER A 298 -34.96 6.98 7.07
N THR A 299 -33.80 7.54 7.42
CA THR A 299 -33.52 8.13 8.73
C THR A 299 -32.58 9.32 8.57
N LEU A 300 -32.96 10.45 9.16
CA LEU A 300 -32.28 11.75 9.10
C LEU A 300 -32.07 12.32 10.50
#